data_AF-A0A094L034-F1
#
_entry.id   AF-A0A094L034-F1
#
_cell.length_a   1.000
_cell.length_b   1.000
_cell.length_c   1.000
_cell.angle_alpha   90.00
_cell.angle_beta   90.00
_cell.angle_gamma   90.00
#
_symmetry.space_group_name_H-M   'P 1'
#
loop_
_entity.id
_entity.type
_entity.pdbx_description
1 polymer ?
#
loop_
_entity_poly.entity_id
_entity_poly.type
_entity_poly.pdbx_seq_one_letter_code
_entity_poly.pdbx_strand_id
1 'polypeptide(L)'
;QPRYTQMNDNRHGTRCAGEVAAVANNGICGVGVAYNARIGGVRMLDGEVTDAVEAHSLGLNPNHIHIYSASWGPEDDGKTVDGPARLAEEAF
;
A
#
# COMPACT_ATOMS: atom_id res chain seq x y z
N GLN A 1 8.96 -12.27 2.38
CA GLN A 1 10.03 -12.26 1.37
C GLN A 1 9.49 -11.70 0.06
N PRO A 2 10.28 -10.95 -0.72
CA PRO A 2 9.86 -10.46 -2.04
C PRO A 2 9.68 -11.63 -3.02
N ARG A 3 8.59 -11.58 -3.81
CA ARG A 3 8.33 -12.51 -4.91
C ARG A 3 8.67 -11.82 -6.23
N TYR A 4 9.77 -12.25 -6.85
CA TYR A 4 10.20 -11.73 -8.14
C TYR A 4 9.42 -12.43 -9.27
N THR A 5 8.92 -11.64 -10.21
CA THR A 5 8.28 -12.12 -11.44
C THR A 5 9.05 -11.58 -12.63
N GLN A 6 8.95 -12.24 -13.80
CA GLN A 6 9.63 -11.76 -15.00
C GLN A 6 9.20 -10.34 -15.40
N MET A 7 7.97 -9.96 -15.10
CA MET A 7 7.42 -8.64 -15.43
C MET A 7 7.61 -7.59 -14.32
N ASN A 8 8.20 -7.94 -13.18
CA ASN A 8 8.30 -7.09 -11.99
C ASN A 8 6.93 -6.56 -11.53
N ASP A 9 5.93 -7.44 -11.40
CA ASP A 9 4.54 -7.07 -11.08
C ASP A 9 4.45 -6.41 -9.69
N ASN A 10 5.22 -6.91 -8.73
CA ASN A 10 5.24 -6.45 -7.33
C ASN A 10 6.04 -5.16 -7.09
N ARG A 11 6.29 -4.35 -8.12
CA ARG A 11 7.08 -3.10 -8.03
C ARG A 11 6.32 -1.92 -7.44
N HIS A 12 4.98 -1.98 -7.42
CA HIS A 12 4.11 -0.83 -7.15
C HIS A 12 4.41 -0.18 -5.79
N GLY A 13 4.36 -0.95 -4.70
CA GLY A 13 4.56 -0.43 -3.34
C GLY A 13 5.93 0.24 -3.13
N THR A 14 7.01 -0.28 -3.73
CA THR A 14 8.34 0.34 -3.64
C THR A 14 8.40 1.69 -4.34
N ARG A 15 7.69 1.86 -5.47
CA ARG A 15 7.58 3.15 -6.17
C ARG A 15 6.83 4.17 -5.31
N CYS A 16 5.65 3.81 -4.81
CA CYS A 16 4.84 4.66 -3.95
C CYS A 16 5.56 5.06 -2.65
N ALA A 17 6.29 4.13 -2.03
CA ALA A 17 7.09 4.44 -0.84
C ALA A 17 8.17 5.50 -1.11
N GLY A 18 8.77 5.48 -2.32
CA GLY A 18 9.75 6.48 -2.74
C GLY A 18 9.14 7.87 -2.89
N GLU A 19 7.93 7.98 -3.44
CA GLU A 19 7.21 9.25 -3.55
C GLU A 19 6.99 9.91 -2.18
N VAL A 20 6.70 9.10 -1.15
CA VAL A 20 6.47 9.60 0.22
C VAL A 20 7.78 9.93 0.94
N ALA A 21 8.73 9.00 0.99
CA ALA A 21 9.84 9.06 1.94
C ALA A 21 11.20 8.60 1.37
N ALA A 22 11.43 8.72 0.05
CA ALA A 22 12.79 8.57 -0.46
C ALA A 22 13.75 9.55 0.24
N VAL A 23 14.90 9.02 0.65
CA VAL A 23 15.89 9.73 1.48
C VAL A 23 16.51 10.90 0.70
N ALA A 24 16.53 12.08 1.32
CA ALA A 24 17.20 13.26 0.76
C ALA A 24 18.73 13.23 0.97
N ASN A 25 19.47 13.98 0.15
CA ASN A 25 20.89 14.30 0.35
C ASN A 25 21.85 13.09 0.47
N ASN A 26 21.53 11.97 -0.17
CA ASN A 26 22.36 10.76 -0.16
C ASN A 26 22.99 10.41 -1.53
N GLY A 27 22.73 11.22 -2.57
CA GLY A 27 23.22 11.00 -3.93
C GLY A 27 22.56 9.84 -4.69
N ILE A 28 21.39 9.34 -4.24
CA ILE A 28 20.70 8.19 -4.83
C ILE A 28 19.30 8.61 -5.30
N CYS A 29 19.02 8.46 -6.61
CA CYS A 29 17.71 8.71 -7.22
C CYS A 29 17.16 10.14 -6.96
N GLY A 30 16.04 10.29 -6.24
CA GLY A 30 15.36 11.55 -5.96
C GLY A 30 15.03 11.69 -4.46
N VAL A 31 13.99 12.47 -4.13
CA VAL A 31 13.58 12.76 -2.74
C VAL A 31 12.07 12.59 -2.58
N GLY A 32 11.64 12.05 -1.44
CA GLY A 32 10.22 11.93 -1.10
C GLY A 32 9.66 13.23 -0.52
N VAL A 33 8.34 13.42 -0.63
CA VAL A 33 7.65 14.62 -0.11
C VAL A 33 7.93 14.82 1.38
N ALA A 34 7.94 13.74 2.15
CA ALA A 34 8.25 13.70 3.58
C ALA A 34 9.50 12.84 3.84
N TYR A 35 10.64 13.22 3.24
CA TYR A 35 11.90 12.46 3.28
C TYR A 35 12.48 12.17 4.68
N ASN A 36 11.98 12.81 5.75
CA ASN A 36 12.35 12.55 7.14
C ASN A 36 11.32 11.66 7.88
N ALA A 37 10.22 11.26 7.24
CA ALA A 37 9.23 10.36 7.83
C ALA A 37 9.75 8.92 7.88
N ARG A 38 9.17 8.11 8.78
CA ARG A 38 9.32 6.66 8.73
C ARG A 38 8.34 6.10 7.71
N ILE A 39 8.78 5.12 6.93
CA ILE A 39 7.96 4.46 5.91
C ILE A 39 7.97 2.94 6.11
N GLY A 40 6.81 2.32 5.92
CA GLY A 40 6.62 0.87 5.95
C GLY A 40 5.74 0.44 4.77
N GLY A 41 5.51 -0.86 4.64
CA GLY A 41 4.65 -1.39 3.59
C GLY A 41 3.94 -2.68 4.01
N VAL A 42 2.67 -2.79 3.63
CA VAL A 42 1.84 -4.00 3.81
C VAL A 42 1.71 -4.68 2.46
N ARG A 43 2.22 -5.92 2.34
CA ARG A 43 2.10 -6.71 1.10
C ARG A 43 0.81 -7.53 1.15
N MET A 44 -0.27 -6.97 0.62
CA MET A 44 -1.60 -7.59 0.63
C MET A 44 -2.22 -7.84 -0.76
N LEU A 45 -1.70 -7.22 -1.84
CA LEU A 45 -2.20 -7.40 -3.21
C LEU A 45 -1.54 -8.54 -4.00
N ASP A 46 -0.55 -9.22 -3.41
CA ASP A 46 0.17 -10.30 -4.07
C ASP A 46 -0.41 -11.68 -3.69
N GLY A 47 -1.69 -11.87 -4.00
CA GLY A 47 -2.48 -13.03 -3.65
C GLY A 47 -3.98 -12.74 -3.77
N GLU A 48 -4.81 -13.66 -3.31
CA GLU A 48 -6.26 -13.42 -3.17
C GLU A 48 -6.51 -12.35 -2.11
N VAL A 49 -7.25 -11.31 -2.49
CA VAL A 49 -7.62 -10.20 -1.61
C VAL A 49 -9.04 -10.42 -1.13
N THR A 50 -9.19 -10.72 0.16
CA THR A 50 -10.47 -10.96 0.81
C THR A 50 -10.80 -9.84 1.80
N ASP A 51 -12.06 -9.73 2.22
CA ASP A 51 -12.51 -8.80 3.27
C ASP A 51 -11.61 -8.82 4.53
N ALA A 52 -11.20 -10.02 4.96
CA ALA A 52 -10.30 -10.17 6.12
C ALA A 52 -8.88 -9.65 5.83
N VAL A 53 -8.36 -9.82 4.61
CA VAL A 53 -7.04 -9.31 4.22
C VAL A 53 -7.05 -7.79 4.19
N GLU A 54 -8.12 -7.18 3.68
CA GLU A 54 -8.31 -5.72 3.70
C GLU A 54 -8.39 -5.20 5.14
N ALA A 55 -9.27 -5.77 5.97
CA ALA A 55 -9.44 -5.38 7.37
C ALA A 55 -8.14 -5.46 8.18
N HIS A 56 -7.38 -6.56 8.04
CA HIS A 56 -6.09 -6.71 8.71
C HIS A 56 -5.04 -5.72 8.22
N SER A 57 -5.09 -5.33 6.95
CA SER A 57 -4.16 -4.36 6.37
C SER A 57 -4.46 -2.94 6.83
N LEU A 58 -5.74 -2.56 6.87
CA LEU A 58 -6.22 -1.27 7.35
C LEU A 58 -6.01 -1.11 8.87
N GLY A 59 -6.21 -2.19 9.64
CA GLY A 59 -6.04 -2.21 11.09
C GLY A 59 -4.60 -2.46 11.59
N LEU A 60 -3.58 -2.36 10.74
CA LEU A 60 -2.21 -2.70 11.13
C LEU A 60 -1.57 -1.65 12.05
N ASN A 61 -1.46 -1.92 13.35
CA ASN A 61 -0.76 -1.04 14.30
C ASN A 61 -1.26 0.42 14.30
N PRO A 62 -2.56 0.67 14.51
CA PRO A 62 -3.17 2.01 14.39
C PRO A 62 -2.63 3.03 15.41
N ASN A 63 -2.06 2.57 16.53
CA ASN A 63 -1.42 3.43 17.52
C ASN A 63 0.02 3.84 17.14
N HIS A 64 0.53 3.36 16.01
CA HIS A 64 1.89 3.64 15.53
C HIS A 64 1.88 4.23 14.11
N ILE A 65 1.05 3.68 13.22
CA ILE A 65 0.92 4.14 11.83
C ILE A 65 -0.11 5.27 11.80
N HIS A 66 0.34 6.45 11.40
CA HIS A 66 -0.51 7.64 11.35
C HIS A 66 -1.27 7.80 10.03
N ILE A 67 -0.69 7.30 8.94
CA ILE A 67 -1.21 7.47 7.57
C ILE A 67 -1.06 6.14 6.82
N TYR A 68 -2.15 5.71 6.20
CA TYR A 68 -2.17 4.63 5.22
C TYR A 68 -2.36 5.23 3.83
N SER A 69 -1.64 4.71 2.84
CA SER A 69 -1.79 5.09 1.44
C SER A 69 -2.10 3.84 0.63
N ALA A 70 -3.27 3.84 -0.01
CA ALA A 70 -3.82 2.72 -0.75
C ALA A 70 -4.41 3.20 -2.07
N SER A 71 -4.25 2.40 -3.12
CA SER A 71 -4.79 2.65 -4.46
C SER A 71 -5.33 1.35 -5.06
N TRP A 72 -5.94 0.53 -4.22
CA TRP A 72 -6.72 -0.64 -4.59
C TRP A 72 -8.20 -0.33 -4.41
N GLY A 73 -9.05 -1.14 -5.03
CA GLY A 73 -10.49 -0.95 -5.03
C GLY A 73 -11.14 -1.83 -6.09
N PRO A 74 -12.41 -1.53 -6.44
CA PRO A 74 -13.10 -2.22 -7.51
C PRO A 74 -12.36 -2.09 -8.85
N GLU A 75 -12.71 -2.95 -9.81
CA GLU A 75 -12.16 -2.88 -11.16
C GLU A 75 -12.55 -1.54 -11.84
N ASP A 76 -11.56 -0.84 -12.41
CA ASP A 76 -11.75 0.44 -13.11
C ASP A 76 -12.30 0.27 -14.54
N ASP A 77 -13.37 -0.52 -14.71
CA ASP A 77 -13.93 -0.88 -16.02
C ASP A 77 -15.13 -0.01 -16.46
N GLY A 78 -15.53 0.94 -15.63
CA GLY A 78 -16.67 1.83 -15.87
C GLY A 78 -18.05 1.16 -15.75
N LYS A 79 -18.12 -0.04 -15.19
CA LYS A 79 -19.36 -0.84 -15.03
C LYS A 79 -19.51 -1.41 -13.62
N THR A 80 -18.39 -1.59 -12.92
CA THR A 80 -18.37 -2.16 -11.58
C THR A 80 -18.78 -1.12 -10.54
N VAL A 81 -19.66 -1.52 -9.63
CA VAL A 81 -20.01 -0.78 -8.42
C VAL A 81 -19.81 -1.74 -7.26
N ASP A 82 -18.80 -1.49 -6.45
CA ASP A 82 -18.42 -2.33 -5.32
C ASP A 82 -17.73 -1.47 -4.24
N GLY A 83 -17.48 -2.03 -3.06
CA GLY A 83 -16.89 -1.31 -1.94
C GLY A 83 -16.42 -2.25 -0.83
N PRO A 84 -16.00 -1.70 0.32
CA PRO A 84 -15.56 -2.53 1.45
C PRO A 84 -16.70 -3.45 1.92
N ALA A 85 -16.35 -4.71 2.18
CA ALA A 85 -17.21 -5.63 2.89
C ALA A 85 -17.15 -5.36 4.41
N ARG A 86 -17.86 -6.17 5.20
CA ARG A 86 -18.15 -5.86 6.61
C ARG A 86 -16.89 -5.68 7.46
N LEU A 87 -15.89 -6.56 7.33
CA LEU A 87 -14.69 -6.48 8.17
C LEU A 87 -13.84 -5.26 7.79
N ALA A 88 -13.70 -4.98 6.49
CA ALA A 88 -12.96 -3.84 5.99
C ALA A 88 -13.60 -2.51 6.40
N GLU A 89 -14.94 -2.43 6.36
CA GLU A 89 -15.69 -1.25 6.82
C GLU A 89 -15.54 -1.04 8.35
N GLU A 90 -15.54 -2.11 9.14
CA GLU A 90 -15.35 -2.05 10.60
C GLU A 90 -13.91 -1.70 11.03
N ALA A 91 -12.93 -1.82 10.13
CA ALA A 91 -11.52 -1.57 10.44
C ALA A 91 -11.13 -0.08 10.42
N PHE A 92 -12.02 0.79 9.92
CA PHE A 92 -11.85 2.24 9.85
C PHE A 92 -12.20 2.96 11.17
#